data_AF-A0A9P7SLQ2-F1
#
_entry.id   AF-A0A9P7SLQ2-F1
#
_cell.length_a   1.000
_cell.length_b   1.000
_cell.length_c   1.000
_cell.angle_alpha   90.00
_cell.angle_beta   90.00
_cell.angle_gamma   90.00
#
_symmetry.space_group_name_H-M   'P 1'
#
loop_
_entity.id
_entity.type
_entity.pdbx_description
1 polymer ?
#
loop_
_entity_poly.entity_id
_entity_poly.type
_entity_poly.pdbx_seq_one_letter_code
_entity_poly.pdbx_strand_id
1 'polypeptide(L)' 'MCRASGIHDIHARMPRSKNPMNSVKATFQALTNQVDPEEIAMGRGKKLVDVRKVYYGGAVH' A
#
# COMPACT_ATOMS: atom_id res chain seq x y z
N MET A 1 8.89 3.88 -10.96
CA MET A 1 7.53 3.45 -10.57
C MET A 1 7.01 4.33 -9.45
N CYS A 2 7.53 4.25 -8.22
CA CYS A 2 7.03 5.01 -7.06
C CYS A 2 6.92 6.53 -7.29
N ARG A 3 8.01 7.18 -7.73
CA ARG A 3 7.97 8.63 -8.05
C ARG A 3 6.96 8.98 -9.16
N ALA A 4 6.80 8.11 -10.15
CA ALA A 4 5.85 8.33 -11.26
C ALA A 4 4.40 8.12 -10.83
N SER A 5 4.15 7.28 -9.82
CA SER A 5 2.83 7.03 -9.25
C SER A 5 2.49 7.92 -8.05
N GLY A 6 3.30 8.96 -7.76
CA GLY A 6 3.07 9.87 -6.64
C GLY A 6 3.41 9.30 -5.25
N ILE A 7 4.11 8.18 -5.18
CA ILE A 7 4.54 7.59 -3.89
C ILE A 7 5.86 8.25 -3.47
N HIS A 8 5.81 8.96 -2.35
CA HIS A 8 6.96 9.66 -1.77
C HIS A 8 7.69 8.80 -0.72
N ASP A 9 6.94 8.03 0.07
CA ASP A 9 7.48 7.21 1.15
C ASP A 9 7.21 5.73 0.90
N ILE A 10 8.28 4.95 0.71
CA ILE A 10 8.20 3.50 0.54
C ILE A 10 9.53 2.82 0.89
N HIS A 11 9.44 1.60 1.41
CA HIS A 11 10.58 0.71 1.57
C HIS A 11 10.28 -0.62 0.87
N ALA A 12 11.23 -1.12 0.06
CA ALA A 12 11.08 -2.36 -0.70
C ALA A 12 12.32 -3.24 -0.55
N ARG A 13 12.13 -4.56 -0.48
CA ARG A 13 13.21 -5.55 -0.42
C ARG A 13 12.88 -6.74 -1.31
N MET A 14 13.87 -7.21 -2.07
CA MET A 14 13.76 -8.42 -2.89
C MET A 14 14.47 -9.58 -2.17
N PRO A 15 13.73 -10.54 -1.57
CA PRO A 15 14.34 -11.59 -0.74
C PRO A 15 15.08 -12.66 -1.55
N ARG A 16 14.74 -12.87 -2.83
CA ARG A 16 15.27 -13.97 -3.65
C ARG A 16 16.00 -13.49 -4.91
N SER A 17 15.26 -13.23 -5.98
CA SER A 17 15.84 -12.90 -7.31
C SER A 17 15.70 -11.41 -7.61
N LYS A 18 16.67 -10.88 -8.36
CA LYS A 18 16.75 -9.48 -8.81
C LYS A 18 16.68 -9.38 -10.34
N ASN A 19 15.98 -10.31 -11.00
CA ASN A 19 15.79 -10.27 -12.45
C ASN A 19 15.03 -8.98 -12.86
N PRO A 20 15.58 -8.13 -13.74
CA PRO A 20 15.00 -6.81 -14.04
C PRO A 20 13.54 -6.85 -14.50
N MET A 21 13.18 -7.75 -15.40
CA MET A 21 11.81 -7.86 -15.93
C MET A 21 10.83 -8.31 -14.84
N ASN A 22 11.20 -9.32 -14.07
CA ASN A 22 10.32 -9.87 -13.03
C ASN A 22 10.22 -8.93 -11.83
N SER A 23 11.25 -8.17 -11.52
CA SER A 23 11.22 -7.14 -10.47
C SER A 23 10.17 -6.06 -10.78
N VAL A 24 10.08 -5.61 -12.03
CA VAL A 24 9.06 -4.63 -12.46
C VAL A 24 7.66 -5.26 -12.41
N LYS A 25 7.48 -6.46 -12.95
CA LYS A 25 6.18 -7.18 -12.93
C LYS A 25 5.68 -7.40 -11.50
N ALA A 26 6.55 -7.87 -10.61
CA ALA A 26 6.21 -8.11 -9.20
C ALA A 26 5.85 -6.80 -8.47
N THR A 27 6.60 -5.73 -8.72
CA THR A 27 6.29 -4.42 -8.12
C THR A 27 4.94 -3.88 -8.61
N PHE A 28 4.65 -4.01 -9.91
CA PHE A 28 3.38 -3.57 -10.47
C PHE A 28 2.21 -4.36 -9.86
N GLN A 29 2.31 -5.70 -9.83
CA GLN A 29 1.30 -6.57 -9.23
C GLN A 29 1.07 -6.26 -7.74
N ALA A 30 2.14 -5.99 -6.98
CA ALA A 30 2.03 -5.64 -5.57
C ALA A 30 1.30 -4.30 -5.36
N LEU A 31 1.54 -3.30 -6.21
CA LEU A 31 0.90 -2.00 -6.11
C LEU A 31 -0.58 -2.05 -6.49
N THR A 32 -0.99 -2.92 -7.41
CA THR A 32 -2.40 -3.07 -7.82
C THR A 32 -3.19 -3.99 -6.90
N ASN A 33 -2.53 -4.82 -6.09
CA ASN A 33 -3.16 -5.80 -5.21
C ASN A 33 -3.02 -5.40 -3.74
N GLN A 34 -3.22 -4.13 -3.43
CA GLN A 34 -3.29 -3.64 -2.05
C GLN A 34 -4.64 -4.05 -1.45
N VAL A 35 -4.63 -4.43 -0.17
CA VAL A 35 -5.86 -4.84 0.53
C VAL A 35 -6.66 -3.60 0.92
N ASP A 36 -7.95 -3.59 0.58
CA ASP A 36 -8.85 -2.51 0.95
C ASP A 36 -9.23 -2.62 2.45
N PRO A 37 -8.94 -1.59 3.28
CA PRO A 37 -9.36 -1.54 4.67
C PRO A 37 -10.87 -1.67 4.88
N GLU A 38 -11.69 -1.19 3.94
CA GLU A 38 -13.16 -1.28 4.03
C GLU A 38 -13.64 -2.72 3.85
N GLU A 39 -13.03 -3.44 2.91
CA GLU A 39 -13.32 -4.86 2.68
C GLU A 39 -12.94 -5.72 3.89
N ILE A 40 -11.79 -5.43 4.53
CA ILE A 40 -11.41 -6.09 5.80
C ILE A 40 -12.42 -5.77 6.90
N ALA A 41 -12.86 -4.51 7.00
CA ALA A 41 -13.80 -4.08 8.03
C ALA A 41 -15.14 -4.81 7.91
N MET A 42 -15.67 -4.92 6.69
CA MET A 42 -16.88 -5.68 6.37
C MET A 42 -16.71 -7.17 6.72
N GLY A 43 -15.63 -7.80 6.23
CA GLY A 43 -15.38 -9.22 6.47
C GLY A 43 -15.22 -9.60 7.95
N ARG A 44 -14.76 -8.66 8.78
CA ARG A 44 -14.61 -8.85 10.23
C ARG A 44 -15.78 -8.34 11.07
N GLY A 45 -16.74 -7.62 10.47
CA GLY A 45 -17.82 -6.94 11.20
C GLY A 45 -17.30 -5.88 12.19
N LYS A 46 -16.12 -5.31 11.94
CA LYS A 46 -15.46 -4.35 12.84
C LYS A 46 -14.97 -3.15 12.05
N LYS A 47 -15.25 -1.95 12.54
CA LYS A 47 -14.77 -0.71 11.94
C LYS A 47 -13.24 -0.63 12.03
N LEU A 48 -12.56 -0.53 10.88
CA LEU A 48 -11.16 -0.12 10.79
C LEU A 48 -11.10 1.41 10.71
N VAL A 49 -10.33 2.03 11.61
CA VAL A 49 -10.21 3.49 11.71
C VAL A 49 -8.76 3.88 11.52
N ASP A 50 -8.52 4.85 10.63
CA ASP A 50 -7.22 5.52 10.53
C ASP A 50 -7.02 6.47 11.71
N VAL A 51 -6.13 6.07 12.62
CA VAL A 51 -5.82 6.82 13.85
C VAL A 51 -5.15 8.17 13.54
N ARG A 52 -4.31 8.24 12.51
CA ARG A 52 -3.61 9.49 12.13
C ARG A 52 -4.63 10.51 11.65
N LYS A 53 -5.58 10.10 10.80
CA LYS A 53 -6.66 10.96 10.32
C LYS A 53 -7.53 11.48 11.47
N VAL A 54 -7.90 10.62 12.42
CA VAL A 54 -8.74 11.00 13.57
C VAL A 54 -8.00 11.96 14.49
N TYR A 55 -6.74 11.67 14.80
CA TYR A 55 -5.94 12.48 15.73
C TYR A 55 -5.77 13.92 15.24
N TYR A 56 -5.51 14.11 13.94
CA TYR A 56 -5.33 15.44 13.35
C TYR A 56 -6.64 16.05 12.80
N GLY A 57 -7.80 15.44 13.03
CA GLY A 57 -9.10 15.96 12.61
C GLY A 57 -9.30 16.02 11.08
N GLY A 58 -8.50 15.30 10.30
CA GLY A 58 -8.48 15.39 8.85
C GLY A 58 -7.34 14.59 8.22
N ALA A 59 -7.36 14.45 6.89
CA ALA A 59 -6.26 13.83 6.18
C ALA A 59 -5.11 14.84 6.03
N VAL A 60 -3.96 14.53 6.59
CA VAL A 60 -2.73 15.33 6.45
C VAL A 60 -1.95 14.77 5.27
N HIS A 61 -1.68 15.59 4.25
CA HIS A 61 -0.97 15.23 3.03
C HIS A 61 0.44 15.81 3.04
#